data_AF-A0A6N8WU83-F1
#
_entry.id   AF-A0A6N8WU83-F1
#
_cell.length_a   1.000
_cell.length_b   1.000
_cell.length_c   1.000
_cell.angle_alpha   90.00
_cell.angle_beta   90.00
_cell.angle_gamma   90.00
#
_symmetry.space_group_name_H-M   'P 1'
#
loop_
_entity.id
_entity.type
_entity.pdbx_description
1 polymer ?
#
loop_
_entity_poly.entity_id
_entity_poly.type
_entity_poly.pdbx_seq_one_letter_code
_entity_poly.pdbx_strand_id
1 'polypeptide(L)'
;MRVLLFILLEVVFAPLQTIGSLIYALRVRFVNMPRGISGTAYEPYMTRLMLHHTGRRSDEAAEKIALHLPALSPLVLRLLMDTLVLAVKWSGFKGSFFAYPGPRPSTVMTFINHRTHFFDSAVAAAAAADSPIRQFVVLGAGWDTRFYGRLPGAADLRTPAGRGHRQDAGRSRGTRTWIAHRDRLPQSGTGIRPQALRGDGELREVRHEGVLQRELALRHFDRRTGA
;
A
#
# COMPACT_ATOMS: atom_id res chain seq x y z
N MET A 1 -9.15 -34.18 -10.41
CA MET A 1 -8.92 -34.59 -9.00
C MET A 1 -8.44 -33.45 -8.11
N ARG A 2 -7.40 -32.68 -8.48
CA ARG A 2 -6.87 -31.57 -7.64
C ARG A 2 -7.91 -30.51 -7.23
N VAL A 3 -8.82 -30.13 -8.14
CA VAL A 3 -9.90 -29.18 -7.86
C VAL A 3 -10.91 -29.74 -6.85
N LEU A 4 -11.27 -31.02 -6.99
CA LEU A 4 -12.22 -31.68 -6.07
C LEU A 4 -11.62 -31.79 -4.67
N LEU A 5 -10.35 -32.18 -4.56
CA LEU A 5 -9.64 -32.21 -3.28
C LEU A 5 -9.55 -30.83 -2.64
N PHE A 6 -9.28 -29.79 -3.44
CA PHE A 6 -9.31 -28.40 -2.97
C PHE A 6 -10.69 -28.04 -2.42
N ILE A 7 -11.77 -28.31 -3.16
CA ILE A 7 -13.15 -28.03 -2.70
C ILE A 7 -13.45 -28.76 -1.39
N LEU A 8 -13.07 -30.03 -1.25
CA LEU A 8 -13.28 -30.78 -0.01
C LEU A 8 -12.51 -30.18 1.18
N LEU A 9 -11.26 -29.77 0.98
CA LEU A 9 -10.48 -29.09 2.00
C LEU A 9 -11.07 -27.73 2.37
N GLU A 10 -11.55 -26.97 1.38
CA GLU A 10 -12.24 -25.70 1.60
C GLU A 10 -13.53 -25.88 2.39
N VAL A 11 -14.31 -26.94 2.15
CA VAL A 11 -15.52 -27.23 2.97
C VAL A 11 -15.15 -27.50 4.43
N VAL A 12 -14.05 -28.21 4.67
CA VAL A 12 -13.55 -28.49 6.04
C VAL A 12 -13.01 -27.23 6.72
N PHE A 13 -12.30 -26.36 5.99
CA PHE A 13 -11.72 -25.13 6.53
C PHE A 13 -12.67 -23.94 6.52
N ALA A 14 -13.77 -23.99 5.78
CA ALA A 14 -14.79 -22.94 5.69
C ALA A 14 -15.24 -22.38 7.05
N PRO A 15 -15.54 -23.18 8.10
CA PRO A 15 -15.89 -22.62 9.41
C PRO A 15 -14.77 -21.76 10.01
N LEU A 16 -13.52 -22.20 9.90
CA LEU A 16 -12.36 -21.44 10.39
C LEU A 16 -12.16 -20.14 9.60
N GLN A 17 -12.23 -20.23 8.28
CA GLN A 17 -12.13 -19.06 7.39
C GLN A 17 -13.27 -18.06 7.62
N THR A 18 -14.48 -18.55 7.93
CA THR A 18 -15.64 -17.71 8.27
C THR A 18 -15.40 -16.93 9.56
N ILE A 19 -14.90 -17.59 10.61
CA ILE A 19 -14.52 -16.93 11.87
C ILE A 19 -13.40 -15.90 11.61
N GLY A 20 -12.37 -16.27 10.85
CA GLY A 20 -11.28 -15.38 10.47
C GLY A 20 -11.77 -14.14 9.72
N SER A 21 -12.70 -14.32 8.78
CA SER A 21 -13.32 -13.25 8.00
C SER A 21 -14.18 -12.33 8.86
N LEU A 22 -14.92 -12.88 9.83
CA LEU A 22 -15.70 -12.09 10.78
C LEU A 22 -14.78 -11.23 11.66
N ILE A 23 -13.73 -11.80 12.24
CA ILE A 23 -12.76 -11.06 13.06
C ILE A 23 -12.09 -9.97 12.20
N TYR A 24 -11.70 -10.29 10.96
CA TYR A 24 -11.15 -9.32 10.03
C TYR A 24 -12.13 -8.16 9.76
N ALA A 25 -13.38 -8.45 9.43
CA ALA A 25 -14.41 -7.45 9.16
C ALA A 25 -14.66 -6.54 10.38
N LEU A 26 -14.72 -7.12 11.58
CA LEU A 26 -14.84 -6.38 12.83
C LEU A 26 -13.63 -5.46 13.04
N ARG A 27 -12.40 -5.93 12.79
CA ARG A 27 -11.21 -5.08 12.89
C ARG A 27 -11.21 -3.98 11.83
N VAL A 28 -11.60 -4.25 10.60
CA VAL A 28 -11.74 -3.18 9.60
C VAL A 28 -12.75 -2.13 10.08
N ARG A 29 -13.91 -2.56 10.59
CA ARG A 29 -14.99 -1.67 11.04
C ARG A 29 -14.65 -0.85 12.29
N PHE A 30 -14.03 -1.46 13.28
CA PHE A 30 -13.81 -0.86 14.60
C PHE A 30 -12.38 -0.37 14.84
N VAL A 31 -11.39 -0.87 14.08
CA VAL A 31 -9.98 -0.48 14.22
C VAL A 31 -9.55 0.43 13.06
N ASN A 32 -9.84 0.06 11.81
CA ASN A 32 -9.35 0.80 10.64
C ASN A 32 -10.17 2.05 10.33
N MET A 33 -11.50 1.94 10.22
CA MET A 33 -12.35 3.07 9.82
C MET A 33 -12.22 4.27 10.76
N PRO A 34 -12.18 4.12 12.10
CA PRO A 34 -11.96 5.26 13.00
C PRO A 34 -10.59 5.92 12.83
N ARG A 35 -9.60 5.17 12.34
CA ARG A 35 -8.24 5.67 12.05
C ARG A 35 -8.08 6.20 10.63
N GLY A 36 -9.16 6.27 9.84
CA GLY A 36 -9.12 6.72 8.44
C GLY A 36 -8.36 5.79 7.49
N ILE A 37 -8.13 4.53 7.90
CA ILE A 37 -7.43 3.53 7.08
C ILE A 37 -8.45 2.85 6.18
N SER A 38 -8.23 2.86 4.86
CA SER A 38 -9.13 2.21 3.92
C SER A 38 -9.10 0.68 4.08
N GLY A 39 -10.28 0.07 4.25
CA GLY A 39 -10.44 -1.39 4.20
C GLY A 39 -10.08 -1.97 2.83
N THR A 40 -10.38 -1.25 1.75
CA THR A 40 -10.13 -1.72 0.37
C THR A 40 -8.65 -1.82 0.01
N ALA A 41 -7.76 -1.20 0.80
CA ALA A 41 -6.32 -1.35 0.62
C ALA A 41 -5.82 -2.76 0.95
N TYR A 42 -6.59 -3.52 1.75
CA TYR A 42 -6.20 -4.86 2.19
C TYR A 42 -6.45 -5.93 1.13
N GLU A 43 -7.49 -5.84 0.30
CA GLU A 43 -7.79 -6.86 -0.72
C GLU A 43 -6.64 -7.13 -1.71
N PRO A 44 -6.05 -6.11 -2.38
CA PRO A 44 -4.91 -6.36 -3.26
C PRO A 44 -3.65 -6.77 -2.48
N TYR A 45 -3.50 -6.29 -1.25
CA TYR A 45 -2.38 -6.66 -0.38
C TYR A 45 -2.45 -8.13 0.05
N MET A 46 -3.61 -8.58 0.53
CA MET A 46 -3.90 -9.94 0.96
C MET A 46 -3.72 -10.92 -0.20
N THR A 47 -4.16 -10.54 -1.41
CA THR A 47 -3.92 -11.37 -2.59
C THR A 47 -2.45 -11.55 -2.90
N ARG A 48 -1.64 -10.49 -2.82
CA ARG A 48 -0.17 -10.61 -2.98
C ARG A 48 0.46 -11.46 -1.90
N LEU A 49 0.03 -11.28 -0.66
CA LEU A 49 0.50 -12.07 0.48
C LEU A 49 0.20 -13.56 0.27
N MET A 50 -0.99 -13.91 -0.24
CA MET A 50 -1.35 -15.28 -0.63
C MET A 50 -0.45 -15.81 -1.75
N LEU A 51 -0.20 -15.02 -2.80
CA LEU A 51 0.70 -15.43 -3.88
C LEU A 51 2.12 -15.72 -3.38
N HIS A 52 2.59 -14.97 -2.37
CA HIS A 52 3.86 -15.23 -1.66
C HIS A 52 3.83 -16.53 -0.88
N HIS A 53 2.83 -16.73 -0.02
CA HIS A 53 2.73 -17.93 0.83
C HIS A 53 2.52 -19.22 0.04
N THR A 54 1.93 -19.12 -1.16
CA THR A 54 1.79 -20.24 -2.09
C THR A 54 2.99 -20.45 -3.02
N GLY A 55 4.04 -19.63 -2.89
CA GLY A 55 5.30 -19.77 -3.62
C GLY A 55 5.23 -19.33 -5.09
N ARG A 56 4.23 -18.54 -5.48
CA ARG A 56 4.00 -18.15 -6.88
C ARG A 56 4.55 -16.77 -7.23
N ARG A 57 4.72 -15.89 -6.24
CA ARG A 57 5.30 -14.56 -6.40
C ARG A 57 5.98 -14.14 -5.09
N SER A 58 7.25 -13.79 -5.11
CA SER A 58 7.95 -13.32 -3.91
C SER A 58 7.54 -11.89 -3.51
N ASP A 59 7.22 -11.71 -2.22
CA ASP A 59 6.89 -10.41 -1.59
C ASP A 59 7.24 -10.44 -0.09
N GLU A 60 8.53 -10.56 0.21
CA GLU A 60 9.01 -10.60 1.59
C GLU A 60 8.66 -9.33 2.38
N ALA A 61 8.63 -8.18 1.71
CA ALA A 61 8.26 -6.92 2.34
C ALA A 61 6.78 -6.95 2.77
N ALA A 62 5.87 -7.52 1.95
CA ALA A 62 4.48 -7.71 2.37
C ALA A 62 4.37 -8.64 3.57
N GLU A 63 5.11 -9.76 3.58
CA GLU A 63 5.12 -10.70 4.71
C GLU A 63 5.57 -10.03 6.01
N LYS A 64 6.69 -9.28 5.97
CA LYS A 64 7.24 -8.59 7.14
C LYS A 64 6.26 -7.58 7.75
N ILE A 65 5.49 -6.86 6.94
CA ILE A 65 4.54 -5.87 7.47
C ILE A 65 3.19 -6.46 7.90
N ALA A 66 2.87 -7.72 7.55
CA ALA A 66 1.54 -8.30 7.73
C ALA A 66 1.02 -8.22 9.17
N LEU A 67 1.87 -8.59 10.12
CA LEU A 67 1.54 -8.59 11.56
C LEU A 67 1.49 -7.19 12.18
N HIS A 68 1.99 -6.18 11.47
CA HIS A 68 1.95 -4.78 11.90
C HIS A 68 0.72 -4.04 11.37
N LEU A 69 -0.08 -4.66 10.49
CA LEU A 69 -1.28 -4.04 9.94
C LEU A 69 -2.44 -4.11 10.95
N PRO A 70 -3.16 -3.00 11.22
CA PRO A 70 -4.16 -2.98 12.30
C PRO A 70 -5.30 -4.00 12.14
N ALA A 71 -5.72 -4.30 10.90
CA ALA A 71 -6.74 -5.31 10.63
C ALA A 71 -6.25 -6.77 10.57
N LEU A 72 -4.93 -7.01 10.49
CA LEU A 72 -4.38 -8.36 10.40
C LEU A 72 -3.71 -8.74 11.71
N SER A 73 -4.41 -9.54 12.51
CA SER A 73 -3.79 -10.19 13.67
C SER A 73 -3.20 -11.54 13.28
N PRO A 74 -2.29 -12.12 14.10
CA PRO A 74 -1.83 -13.50 13.90
C PRO A 74 -2.99 -14.49 13.77
N LEU A 75 -4.08 -14.27 14.52
CA LEU A 75 -5.26 -15.11 14.47
C LEU A 75 -6.01 -15.00 13.13
N VAL A 76 -6.18 -13.78 12.60
CA VAL A 76 -6.81 -13.57 11.28
C VAL A 76 -5.97 -14.22 10.19
N LEU A 77 -4.65 -14.04 10.22
CA LEU A 77 -3.75 -14.67 9.25
C LEU A 77 -3.83 -16.21 9.33
N ARG A 78 -3.79 -16.80 10.53
CA ARG A 78 -3.91 -18.25 10.68
C ARG A 78 -5.24 -18.80 10.16
N LEU A 79 -6.36 -18.18 10.57
CA LEU A 79 -7.69 -18.69 10.24
C LEU A 79 -8.04 -18.51 8.76
N LEU A 80 -7.57 -17.43 8.14
CA LEU A 80 -7.93 -17.07 6.77
C LEU A 80 -6.83 -17.39 5.75
N MET A 81 -5.59 -16.97 6.01
CA MET A 81 -4.48 -17.17 5.09
C MET A 81 -3.89 -18.57 5.17
N ASP A 82 -3.50 -19.02 6.37
CA ASP A 82 -2.77 -20.28 6.50
C ASP A 82 -3.65 -21.47 6.12
N THR A 83 -4.93 -21.48 6.50
CA THR A 83 -5.89 -22.54 6.12
C THR A 83 -6.07 -22.62 4.60
N LEU A 84 -6.25 -21.49 3.92
CA LEU A 84 -6.39 -21.42 2.47
C LEU A 84 -5.09 -21.83 1.75
N VAL A 85 -3.94 -21.36 2.23
CA VAL A 85 -2.62 -21.75 1.70
C VAL A 85 -2.40 -23.25 1.89
N LEU A 86 -2.81 -23.81 3.02
CA LEU A 86 -2.71 -25.24 3.30
C LEU A 86 -3.59 -26.05 2.35
N ALA A 87 -4.84 -25.63 2.13
CA ALA A 87 -5.74 -26.23 1.16
C ALA A 87 -5.15 -26.23 -0.25
N VAL A 88 -4.56 -25.10 -0.68
CA VAL A 88 -3.88 -24.98 -1.98
C VAL A 88 -2.66 -25.90 -2.07
N LYS A 89 -1.81 -25.95 -1.03
CA LYS A 89 -0.60 -26.77 -1.01
C LYS A 89 -0.92 -28.26 -1.02
N TRP A 90 -1.85 -28.70 -0.18
CA TRP A 90 -2.22 -30.12 -0.06
C TRP A 90 -3.00 -30.64 -1.26
N SER A 91 -3.89 -29.84 -1.83
CA SER A 91 -4.61 -30.23 -3.04
C SER A 91 -3.76 -30.17 -4.31
N GLY A 92 -2.63 -29.45 -4.26
CA GLY A 92 -1.83 -29.11 -5.44
C GLY A 92 -2.60 -28.23 -6.45
N PHE A 93 -3.69 -27.57 -6.01
CA PHE A 93 -4.50 -26.73 -6.87
C PHE A 93 -3.72 -25.50 -7.31
N LYS A 94 -3.76 -25.22 -8.62
CA LYS A 94 -3.06 -24.09 -9.25
C LYS A 94 -3.97 -23.13 -9.99
N GLY A 95 -5.27 -23.17 -9.70
CA GLY A 95 -6.29 -22.48 -10.49
C GLY A 95 -6.15 -20.96 -10.58
N SER A 96 -7.12 -20.36 -11.28
CA SER A 96 -7.07 -18.98 -11.78
C SER A 96 -6.85 -17.91 -10.71
N PHE A 97 -7.45 -18.05 -9.52
CA PHE A 97 -7.32 -17.08 -8.42
C PHE A 97 -5.92 -17.05 -7.80
N PHE A 98 -5.23 -18.20 -7.76
CA PHE A 98 -3.89 -18.28 -7.19
C PHE A 98 -2.80 -18.20 -8.25
N ALA A 99 -3.11 -18.23 -9.54
CA ALA A 99 -2.12 -18.25 -10.60
C ALA A 99 -1.40 -16.91 -10.79
N TYR A 100 -0.09 -16.97 -10.99
CA TYR A 100 0.76 -15.83 -11.32
C TYR A 100 1.81 -16.24 -12.37
N PRO A 101 1.85 -15.62 -13.57
CA PRO A 101 0.83 -14.71 -14.10
C PRO A 101 -0.54 -15.41 -14.22
N GLY A 102 -1.62 -14.67 -14.00
CA GLY A 102 -2.97 -15.22 -14.07
C GLY A 102 -3.32 -15.70 -15.50
N PRO A 103 -4.08 -16.80 -15.67
CA PRO A 103 -4.44 -17.32 -16.99
C PRO A 103 -5.24 -16.30 -17.79
N ARG A 104 -5.13 -16.38 -19.13
CA ARG A 104 -5.92 -15.59 -20.08
C ARG A 104 -6.98 -16.51 -20.73
N PRO A 105 -8.15 -16.01 -21.14
CA PRO A 105 -8.60 -14.61 -21.12
C PRO A 105 -8.88 -14.05 -19.72
N SER A 106 -8.93 -12.72 -19.60
CA SER A 106 -9.17 -12.05 -18.32
C SER A 106 -10.60 -12.25 -17.83
N THR A 107 -10.75 -12.74 -16.61
CA THR A 107 -12.02 -12.86 -15.88
C THR A 107 -11.97 -12.01 -14.61
N VAL A 108 -13.12 -11.82 -13.96
CA VAL A 108 -13.19 -11.16 -12.65
C VAL A 108 -12.27 -11.87 -11.62
N MET A 109 -12.19 -13.21 -11.68
CA MET A 109 -11.37 -14.00 -10.78
C MET A 109 -9.86 -13.82 -11.02
N THR A 110 -9.44 -13.50 -12.25
CA THR A 110 -8.03 -13.26 -12.59
C THR A 110 -7.64 -11.79 -12.56
N PHE A 111 -8.59 -10.88 -12.35
CA PHE A 111 -8.38 -9.43 -12.41
C PHE A 111 -7.25 -8.97 -11.49
N ILE A 112 -7.24 -9.41 -10.22
CA ILE A 112 -6.21 -9.02 -9.26
C ILE A 112 -4.83 -9.59 -9.64
N ASN A 113 -4.79 -10.77 -10.27
CA ASN A 113 -3.55 -11.39 -10.75
C ASN A 113 -2.98 -10.63 -11.94
N HIS A 114 -3.83 -10.26 -12.90
CA HIS A 114 -3.42 -9.43 -14.03
C HIS A 114 -3.01 -8.03 -13.59
N ARG A 115 -3.73 -7.41 -12.64
CA ARG A 115 -3.34 -6.15 -12.01
C ARG A 115 -1.96 -6.26 -11.36
N THR A 116 -1.73 -7.32 -10.57
CA THR A 116 -0.45 -7.52 -9.89
C THR A 116 0.67 -7.74 -10.88
N HIS A 117 0.47 -8.59 -11.90
CA HIS A 117 1.46 -8.85 -12.93
C HIS A 117 1.80 -7.59 -13.72
N PHE A 118 0.79 -6.81 -14.13
CA PHE A 118 1.00 -5.55 -14.86
C PHE A 118 1.89 -4.57 -14.08
N PHE A 119 1.60 -4.33 -12.79
CA PHE A 119 2.42 -3.43 -11.98
C PHE A 119 3.81 -3.98 -11.70
N ASP A 120 3.95 -5.28 -11.46
CA ASP A 120 5.25 -5.91 -11.26
C ASP A 120 6.12 -5.82 -12.54
N SER A 121 5.54 -6.05 -13.73
CA SER A 121 6.22 -5.86 -15.01
C SER A 121 6.59 -4.40 -15.26
N ALA A 122 5.71 -3.46 -14.93
CA ALA A 122 5.99 -2.02 -15.09
C ALA A 122 7.14 -1.57 -14.19
N VAL A 123 7.17 -2.01 -12.92
CA VAL A 123 8.27 -1.72 -11.99
C VAL A 123 9.56 -2.37 -12.45
N ALA A 124 9.52 -3.61 -12.95
CA ALA A 124 10.70 -4.29 -13.47
C ALA A 124 11.28 -3.61 -14.71
N ALA A 125 10.42 -3.24 -15.67
CA ALA A 125 10.83 -2.51 -16.87
C ALA A 125 11.42 -1.13 -16.52
N ALA A 126 10.80 -0.45 -15.55
CA ALA A 126 11.30 0.81 -15.00
C ALA A 126 12.68 0.65 -14.34
N ALA A 127 12.89 -0.41 -13.56
CA ALA A 127 14.17 -0.70 -12.91
C ALA A 127 15.28 -1.09 -13.91
N ALA A 128 14.91 -1.74 -15.02
CA ALA A 128 15.82 -2.21 -16.06
C ALA A 128 16.11 -1.17 -17.16
N ALA A 129 15.48 0.01 -17.13
CA ALA A 129 15.68 1.03 -18.14
C ALA A 129 17.12 1.60 -18.08
N ASP A 130 17.74 1.78 -19.25
CA ASP A 130 19.11 2.31 -19.38
C ASP A 130 19.25 3.72 -18.79
N SER A 131 18.15 4.48 -18.79
CA SER A 131 18.09 5.81 -18.17
C SER A 131 17.67 5.70 -16.70
N PRO A 132 18.45 6.26 -15.76
CA PRO A 132 18.12 6.17 -14.34
C PRO A 132 16.83 6.92 -14.05
N ILE A 133 15.83 6.21 -13.52
CA ILE A 133 14.60 6.82 -13.01
C ILE A 133 14.94 7.73 -11.83
N ARG A 134 14.68 9.02 -11.99
CA ARG A 134 14.95 10.04 -10.96
C ARG A 134 13.81 10.22 -9.96
N GLN A 135 12.59 9.91 -10.38
CA GLN A 135 11.39 10.08 -9.55
C GLN A 135 10.41 8.95 -9.84
N PHE A 136 9.92 8.32 -8.78
CA PHE A 136 8.89 7.29 -8.84
C PHE A 136 7.81 7.64 -7.82
N VAL A 137 6.57 7.77 -8.29
CA VAL A 137 5.43 8.19 -7.47
C VAL A 137 4.35 7.11 -7.55
N VAL A 138 3.94 6.61 -6.38
CA VAL A 138 2.81 5.68 -6.28
C VAL A 138 1.64 6.40 -5.65
N LEU A 139 0.64 6.70 -6.48
CA LEU A 139 -0.60 7.33 -6.04
C LEU A 139 -1.48 6.31 -5.35
N GLY A 140 -1.95 6.65 -4.15
CA GLY A 140 -2.83 5.77 -3.38
C GLY A 140 -2.22 4.41 -3.08
N ALA A 141 -0.93 4.38 -2.71
CA ALA A 141 -0.19 3.13 -2.57
C ALA A 141 -0.80 2.17 -1.54
N GLY A 142 -1.55 2.66 -0.55
CA GLY A 142 -2.11 1.80 0.50
C GLY A 142 -1.00 0.99 1.18
N TRP A 143 -1.09 -0.35 1.06
CA TRP A 143 -0.08 -1.30 1.55
C TRP A 143 0.82 -1.86 0.44
N ASP A 144 1.10 -1.07 -0.60
CA ASP A 144 1.97 -1.51 -1.68
C ASP A 144 3.43 -1.63 -1.21
N THR A 145 4.05 -2.79 -1.48
CA THR A 145 5.42 -3.11 -1.09
C THR A 145 6.33 -3.42 -2.29
N ARG A 146 5.83 -3.28 -3.53
CA ARG A 146 6.54 -3.70 -4.76
C ARG A 146 7.87 -2.99 -5.01
N PHE A 147 8.06 -1.82 -4.43
CA PHE A 147 9.25 -0.98 -4.62
C PHE A 147 10.36 -1.27 -3.61
N TYR A 148 10.06 -1.93 -2.49
CA TYR A 148 11.08 -2.29 -1.51
C TYR A 148 12.06 -3.32 -2.11
N GLY A 149 13.34 -2.96 -2.17
CA GLY A 149 14.41 -3.84 -2.65
C GLY A 149 14.49 -4.03 -4.18
N ARG A 150 13.58 -3.44 -4.97
CA ARG A 150 13.56 -3.58 -6.44
C ARG A 150 14.02 -2.33 -7.21
N LEU A 151 13.97 -1.15 -6.60
CA LEU A 151 14.41 0.10 -7.22
C LEU A 151 15.72 0.60 -6.57
N PRO A 152 16.74 1.01 -7.35
CA PRO A 152 17.96 1.61 -6.82
C PRO A 152 17.63 2.86 -6.00
N GLY A 153 18.02 2.90 -4.71
CA GLY A 153 17.73 4.02 -3.81
C GLY A 153 16.40 3.94 -3.04
N ALA A 154 15.55 2.93 -3.27
CA ALA A 154 14.33 2.72 -2.48
C ALA A 154 14.58 2.32 -1.01
N ALA A 155 15.84 2.05 -0.65
CA ALA A 155 16.28 1.92 0.74
C ALA A 155 16.08 3.21 1.55
N ASP A 156 16.00 4.38 0.88
CA ASP A 156 15.86 5.68 1.52
C ASP A 156 14.42 6.23 1.44
N LEU A 157 13.43 5.33 1.39
CA LEU A 157 12.03 5.66 1.66
C LEU A 157 11.87 5.97 3.15
N ARG A 158 12.46 7.08 3.59
CA ARG A 158 12.18 7.70 4.88
C ARG A 158 10.74 8.19 4.84
N THR A 159 9.95 7.73 5.80
CA THR A 159 8.83 8.53 6.31
C THR A 159 9.37 9.96 6.49
N PRO A 160 8.70 11.03 6.05
CA PRO A 160 9.03 12.37 6.52
C PRO A 160 8.66 12.45 8.01
N ALA A 161 9.49 11.84 8.85
CA ALA A 161 9.49 11.94 10.29
C ALA A 161 10.46 13.07 10.64
N GLY A 162 9.94 14.29 10.57
CA GLY A 162 10.73 15.50 10.81
C GLY A 162 9.88 16.75 11.03
N ARG A 163 8.63 16.60 11.47
CA ARG A 163 7.89 17.68 12.16
C ARG A 163 6.77 17.07 13.00
N GLY A 164 7.01 16.98 14.30
CA GLY A 164 6.02 16.82 15.37
C GLY A 164 5.06 15.65 15.26
N HIS A 165 5.25 14.64 16.11
CA HIS A 165 4.13 13.87 16.65
C HIS A 165 3.19 14.84 17.38
N ARG A 166 2.23 15.43 16.66
CA ARG A 166 1.02 15.98 17.25
C ARG A 166 -0.15 15.15 16.73
N GLN A 167 -0.82 14.48 17.65
CA GLN A 167 -2.09 13.84 17.39
C GLN A 167 -3.14 14.92 17.12
N ASP A 168 -3.20 15.43 15.89
CA ASP A 168 -4.36 16.19 15.44
C ASP A 168 -5.33 15.22 14.79
N ALA A 169 -6.15 14.62 15.65
CA ALA A 169 -7.40 13.97 15.28
C ALA A 169 -8.36 15.04 14.74
N GLY A 170 -8.24 15.39 13.47
CA GLY A 170 -9.12 16.38 12.86
C GLY A 170 -8.90 16.51 11.36
N ARG A 171 -9.85 15.99 10.58
CA ARG A 171 -10.04 16.29 9.14
C ARG A 171 -8.83 16.08 8.22
N SER A 172 -8.66 14.86 7.73
CA SER A 172 -8.26 14.69 6.31
C SER A 172 -8.80 13.38 5.75
N ARG A 173 -9.81 13.49 4.87
CA ARG A 173 -10.07 12.48 3.86
C ARG A 173 -9.00 12.68 2.79
N GLY A 174 -8.05 11.77 2.64
CA GLY A 174 -7.01 11.92 1.63
C GLY A 174 -6.07 10.73 1.53
N THR A 175 -6.09 10.10 0.36
CA THR A 175 -5.13 9.10 -0.12
C THR A 175 -3.70 9.57 0.10
N ARG A 176 -2.87 8.75 0.78
CA ARG A 176 -1.44 9.04 0.94
C ARG A 176 -0.70 8.74 -0.37
N THR A 177 0.04 9.73 -0.86
CA THR A 177 0.99 9.62 -1.98
C THR A 177 2.38 9.41 -1.41
N TRP A 178 3.14 8.47 -1.97
CA TRP A 178 4.53 8.24 -1.61
C TRP A 178 5.45 8.69 -2.74
N ILE A 179 6.47 9.47 -2.38
CA ILE A 179 7.48 10.01 -3.30
C ILE A 179 8.84 9.50 -2.83
N ALA A 180 9.54 8.74 -3.67
CA ALA A 180 10.94 8.41 -3.46
C ALA A 180 11.80 9.48 -4.17
N HIS A 181 12.63 10.20 -3.41
CA HIS A 181 13.65 11.11 -3.95
C HIS A 181 15.03 10.46 -3.80
N ARG A 182 15.81 10.47 -4.89
CA ARG A 182 17.26 10.19 -4.83
C ARG A 182 17.97 11.52 -4.57
N ASP A 183 18.02 11.96 -3.33
CA ASP A 183 18.80 13.14 -3.00
C ASP A 183 20.28 12.82 -3.02
N ARG A 184 21.04 13.68 -3.70
CA ARG A 184 22.49 13.60 -3.84
C ARG A 184 23.11 13.71 -2.45
N LEU A 185 23.82 12.67 -2.00
CA LEU A 185 24.74 12.82 -0.88
C LEU A 185 25.82 13.84 -1.28
N PRO A 186 26.11 14.87 -0.45
CA PRO A 186 27.31 15.65 -0.62
C PRO A 186 28.50 14.71 -0.39
N GLN A 187 29.41 14.65 -1.36
CA GLN A 187 30.69 14.00 -1.18
C GLN A 187 31.39 14.70 0.00
N SER A 188 31.67 13.93 1.06
CA SER A 188 32.39 14.41 2.23
C SER A 188 33.82 14.76 1.84
N GLY A 189 34.11 16.05 1.72
CA GLY A 189 35.44 16.59 1.49
C GLY A 189 35.61 17.88 2.29
N THR A 190 36.55 17.83 3.24
CA THR A 190 37.25 18.95 3.90
C THR A 190 36.43 19.94 4.73
N GLY A 191 36.84 20.07 6.00
CA GLY A 191 36.15 20.86 7.01
C GLY A 191 36.41 22.36 6.93
N ILE A 192 35.57 23.10 7.64
CA ILE A 192 35.81 24.42 8.24
C ILE A 192 34.78 24.61 9.35
N ARG A 193 35.22 25.19 10.48
CA ARG A 193 34.47 25.45 11.73
C ARG A 193 33.24 26.36 11.52
N PRO A 194 32.21 26.30 12.38
CA PRO A 194 31.11 27.26 12.32
C PRO A 194 31.48 28.54 13.08
N GLN A 195 31.60 29.66 12.35
CA GLN A 195 31.44 31.01 12.90
C GLN A 195 30.04 31.53 12.54
N ALA A 196 29.43 32.16 13.53
CA ALA A 196 28.11 32.76 13.48
C ALA A 196 27.99 33.84 12.40
N LEU A 197 26.89 33.85 11.66
CA LEU A 197 26.36 35.04 11.00
C LEU A 197 24.87 35.18 11.29
N ARG A 198 24.59 36.23 12.05
CA ARG A 198 23.33 36.90 12.27
C ARG A 198 22.83 37.44 10.93
N GLY A 199 21.56 37.23 10.60
CA GLY A 199 20.94 37.78 9.39
C GLY A 199 19.44 37.61 9.46
N ASP A 200 18.76 38.64 9.92
CA ASP A 200 17.32 38.81 9.76
C ASP A 200 16.98 38.85 8.26
N GLY A 201 16.11 37.95 7.80
CA GLY A 201 15.74 37.84 6.39
C GLY A 201 14.61 36.85 6.16
N GLU A 202 13.39 37.37 6.11
CA GLU A 202 12.14 36.84 5.54
C GLU A 202 12.01 35.32 5.26
N LEU A 203 11.18 34.66 6.08
CA LEU A 203 10.45 33.46 5.65
C LEU A 203 9.33 33.88 4.68
N ARG A 204 9.58 33.80 3.37
CA ARG A 204 8.50 33.84 2.38
C ARG A 204 7.65 32.57 2.48
N GLU A 205 6.46 32.71 3.06
CA GLU A 205 5.34 31.77 2.92
C GLU A 205 4.95 31.73 1.43
N VAL A 206 5.37 30.69 0.70
CA VAL A 206 4.80 30.39 -0.62
C VAL A 206 3.43 29.75 -0.37
N ARG A 207 2.44 30.62 -0.16
CA ARG A 207 1.03 30.27 -0.07
C ARG A 207 0.55 29.87 -1.47
N HIS A 208 0.29 28.58 -1.68
CA HIS A 208 -0.33 28.09 -2.91
C HIS A 208 -1.70 28.77 -3.11
N GLU A 209 -1.85 29.53 -4.20
CA GLU A 209 -3.07 30.23 -4.65
C GLU A 209 -4.20 29.29 -5.12
N GLY A 210 -4.40 28.14 -4.47
CA GLY A 210 -5.48 27.20 -4.77
C GLY A 210 -6.73 27.35 -3.88
N VAL A 211 -6.63 28.09 -2.77
CA VAL A 211 -7.69 28.14 -1.74
C VAL A 211 -8.55 29.39 -1.85
N LEU A 212 -8.03 30.48 -2.42
CA LEU A 212 -8.74 31.76 -2.53
C LEU A 212 -9.86 31.77 -3.59
N GLN A 213 -9.77 30.96 -4.65
CA GLN A 213 -10.86 30.88 -5.64
C GLN A 213 -12.11 30.15 -5.12
N ARG A 214 -11.97 29.27 -4.12
CA ARG A 214 -13.11 28.52 -3.58
C ARG A 214 -13.90 29.31 -2.53
N GLU A 215 -13.21 30.15 -1.74
CA GLU A 215 -13.89 31.04 -0.79
C GLU A 215 -14.57 32.24 -1.45
N LEU A 216 -14.03 32.77 -2.56
CA LEU A 216 -14.69 33.82 -3.34
C LEU A 216 -15.92 33.29 -4.11
N ALA A 217 -15.89 32.05 -4.60
CA ALA A 217 -17.05 31.42 -5.24
C ALA A 217 -18.20 31.15 -4.24
N LEU A 218 -17.88 30.76 -3.00
CA LEU A 218 -18.90 30.50 -1.97
C LEU A 218 -19.53 31.80 -1.42
N ARG A 219 -18.79 32.90 -1.37
CA ARG A 219 -19.34 34.23 -0.97
C ARG A 219 -20.22 34.88 -2.04
N HIS A 220 -20.10 34.49 -3.31
CA HIS A 220 -20.98 34.96 -4.38
C HIS A 220 -22.25 34.12 -4.56
N PHE A 221 -22.27 32.87 -4.08
CA PHE A 221 -23.47 32.05 -4.08
C PHE A 221 -24.44 32.46 -2.96
N ASP A 222 -23.93 32.83 -1.78
CA ASP A 222 -24.74 33.18 -0.60
C ASP A 222 -25.45 34.55 -0.68
N ARG A 223 -25.11 35.39 -1.67
CA ARG A 223 -25.81 36.67 -1.92
C ARG A 223 -26.94 36.59 -2.95
N ARG A 224 -27.19 35.44 -3.59
CA ARG A 224 -28.25 35.30 -4.61
C ARG A 224 -29.49 34.51 -4.16
N THR A 225 -29.51 33.99 -2.93
CA THR A 225 -30.65 33.23 -2.38
C THR A 225 -31.29 33.86 -1.14
N GLY A 226 -31.06 35.15 -0.91
CA GLY A 226 -31.81 35.95 0.06
C GLY A 226 -32.92 36.76 -0.61
N ALA A 227 -34.05 36.12 -0.88
CA ALA A 227 -35.36 36.74 -1.10
C ALA A 227 -36.44 35.74 -0.69
#